data_AF-A0A382GXN8-F1
#
_entry.id   AF-A0A382GXN8-F1
#
_cell.length_a   1.000
_cell.length_b   1.000
_cell.length_c   1.000
_cell.angle_alpha   90.00
_cell.angle_beta   90.00
_cell.angle_gamma   90.00
#
_symmetry.space_group_name_H-M   'P 1'
#
loop_
_entity.id
_entity.type
_entity.pdbx_description
1 polymer ?
#
loop_
_entity_poly.entity_id
_entity_poly.type
_entity_poly.pdbx_seq_one_letter_code
_entity_poly.pdbx_strand_id
1 'polypeptide(L)'
;MKQTIRENRVGPVRHLPSKNTLDRRLDHYRHTIALPAIEIETAAALKLHEFTAIKERVFCSNLALYRCVKPEETTAADVLELCHQVGLRRLDRGSATNVAGLTQLKVTQSSLKRYVPYTSR
;
A
#
# COMPACT_ATOMS: atom_id res chain seq x y z
N MET A 1 19.90 28.71 -46.54
CA MET A 1 20.09 28.21 -45.16
C MET A 1 18.88 28.65 -44.34
N LYS A 2 17.86 27.80 -44.17
CA LYS A 2 16.62 28.16 -43.46
C LYS A 2 16.74 27.66 -42.02
N GLN A 3 16.78 28.58 -41.05
CA GLN A 3 16.75 28.26 -39.62
C GLN A 3 15.32 27.90 -39.22
N THR A 4 15.12 26.65 -38.80
CA THR A 4 13.86 26.18 -38.23
C THR A 4 13.83 26.53 -36.75
N ILE A 5 12.96 27.45 -36.36
CA ILE A 5 12.68 27.77 -34.96
C ILE A 5 11.98 26.56 -34.34
N ARG A 6 12.59 25.97 -33.31
CA ARG A 6 11.98 24.90 -32.53
C ARG A 6 11.00 25.51 -31.54
N GLU A 7 9.70 25.28 -31.76
CA GLU A 7 8.66 25.53 -30.76
C GLU A 7 8.92 24.69 -29.51
N ASN A 8 9.10 25.37 -28.37
CA ASN A 8 9.11 24.74 -27.07
C ASN A 8 7.71 24.16 -26.78
N ARG A 9 7.57 22.83 -26.86
CA ARG A 9 6.38 22.14 -26.35
C ARG A 9 6.37 22.26 -24.84
N VAL A 10 5.64 23.26 -24.34
CA VAL A 10 5.27 23.35 -22.93
C VAL A 10 4.32 22.17 -22.66
N GLY A 11 4.84 21.13 -22.03
CA GLY A 11 4.02 20.04 -21.49
C GLY A 11 2.97 20.60 -20.53
N PRO A 12 1.86 19.89 -20.29
CA PRO A 12 0.77 20.40 -19.47
C PRO A 12 1.29 20.79 -18.09
N VAL A 13 1.14 22.08 -17.75
CA VAL A 13 1.46 22.61 -16.42
C VAL A 13 0.50 21.94 -15.45
N ARG A 14 1.02 20.98 -14.67
CA ARG A 14 0.26 20.37 -13.58
C ARG A 14 0.07 21.45 -12.52
N HIS A 15 -1.10 22.09 -12.51
CA HIS A 15 -1.46 23.02 -11.46
C HIS A 15 -1.38 22.30 -10.12
N LEU A 16 -0.58 22.85 -9.20
CA LEU A 16 -0.52 22.38 -7.83
C LEU A 16 -1.91 22.54 -7.21
N PRO A 17 -2.44 21.51 -6.52
CA PRO A 17 -3.71 21.63 -5.81
C PRO A 17 -3.64 22.79 -4.81
N SER A 18 -4.76 23.50 -4.66
CA SER A 18 -4.87 24.55 -3.64
C SER A 18 -4.59 23.97 -2.25
N LYS A 19 -4.09 24.81 -1.33
CA LYS A 19 -3.79 24.42 0.05
C LYS A 19 -4.95 23.67 0.71
N ASN A 20 -6.17 24.18 0.56
CA ASN A 20 -7.39 23.56 1.10
C ASN A 20 -7.67 22.16 0.52
N THR A 21 -7.29 21.93 -0.75
CA THR A 21 -7.44 20.62 -1.39
C THR A 21 -6.42 19.61 -0.85
N LEU A 22 -5.18 20.07 -0.58
CA LEU A 22 -4.15 19.23 0.03
C LEU A 22 -4.51 18.86 1.46
N ASP A 23 -4.95 19.83 2.26
CA ASP A 23 -5.33 19.61 3.67
C ASP A 23 -6.46 18.57 3.77
N ARG A 24 -7.52 18.71 2.95
CA ARG A 24 -8.60 17.72 2.89
C ARG A 24 -8.12 16.33 2.49
N ARG A 25 -7.18 16.23 1.54
CA ARG A 25 -6.62 14.93 1.13
C ARG A 25 -5.79 14.30 2.24
N LEU A 26 -5.02 15.10 2.99
CA LEU A 26 -4.26 14.62 4.14
C LEU A 26 -5.17 14.16 5.26
N ASP A 27 -6.24 14.88 5.55
CA ASP A 27 -7.21 14.49 6.58
C ASP A 27 -7.95 13.21 6.18
N HIS A 28 -8.34 13.08 4.90
CA HIS A 28 -8.95 11.85 4.39
C HIS A 28 -7.98 10.65 4.45
N TYR A 29 -6.72 10.87 4.11
CA TYR A 29 -5.66 9.87 4.25
C TYR A 29 -5.51 9.41 5.71
N ARG A 30 -5.37 10.37 6.65
CA ARG A 30 -5.23 10.12 8.09
C ARG A 30 -6.40 9.33 8.64
N HIS A 31 -7.62 9.70 8.24
CA HIS A 31 -8.82 8.98 8.64
C HIS A 31 -8.81 7.54 8.11
N THR A 32 -8.45 7.34 6.84
CA THR A 32 -8.41 6.02 6.21
C THR A 32 -7.40 5.08 6.86
N ILE A 33 -6.18 5.56 7.16
CA ILE A 33 -5.14 4.72 7.79
C ILE A 33 -5.42 4.42 9.27
N ALA A 34 -6.28 5.20 9.92
CA ALA A 34 -6.72 4.97 11.30
C ALA A 34 -7.84 3.93 11.41
N LEU A 35 -8.45 3.52 10.28
CA LEU A 35 -9.45 2.46 10.27
C LEU A 35 -8.85 1.12 10.68
N PRO A 36 -9.60 0.26 11.41
CA PRO A 36 -9.13 -1.06 11.82
C PRO A 36 -8.78 -1.92 10.60
N ALA A 37 -7.91 -2.92 10.72
CA ALA A 37 -7.58 -3.81 9.60
C ALA A 37 -8.85 -4.47 9.00
N ILE A 38 -8.87 -4.66 7.67
CA ILE A 38 -9.95 -5.39 6.99
C ILE A 38 -9.82 -6.86 7.38
N GLU A 39 -10.87 -7.44 7.92
CA GLU A 39 -10.93 -8.89 8.12
C GLU A 39 -11.22 -9.57 6.80
N ILE A 40 -10.37 -10.51 6.41
CA ILE A 40 -10.57 -11.36 5.25
C ILE A 40 -10.55 -12.82 5.67
N GLU A 41 -11.39 -13.64 5.07
CA GLU A 41 -11.42 -15.06 5.39
C GLU A 41 -10.15 -15.77 4.92
N THR A 42 -9.76 -15.55 3.66
CA THR A 42 -8.55 -16.10 3.06
C THR A 42 -7.92 -15.12 2.08
N ALA A 43 -6.59 -15.05 2.05
CA ALA A 43 -5.85 -14.24 1.08
C ALA A 43 -5.91 -14.84 -0.35
N ALA A 44 -6.10 -16.15 -0.46
CA ALA A 44 -6.11 -16.85 -1.75
C ALA A 44 -7.31 -16.48 -2.63
N ALA A 45 -8.46 -16.12 -2.03
CA ALA A 45 -9.69 -15.84 -2.77
C ALA A 45 -10.56 -14.85 -1.98
N LEU A 46 -10.48 -13.57 -2.34
CA LEU A 46 -11.26 -12.51 -1.73
C LEU A 46 -12.72 -12.60 -2.13
N LYS A 47 -13.61 -12.43 -1.16
CA LYS A 47 -15.03 -12.17 -1.42
C LYS A 47 -15.20 -10.77 -2.00
N LEU A 48 -16.31 -10.54 -2.69
CA LEU A 48 -16.59 -9.26 -3.35
C LEU A 48 -16.52 -8.04 -2.40
N HIS A 49 -17.03 -8.19 -1.17
CA HIS A 49 -17.00 -7.12 -0.18
C HIS A 49 -15.58 -6.87 0.38
N GLU A 50 -14.79 -7.93 0.59
CA GLU A 50 -13.39 -7.84 1.03
C GLU A 50 -12.53 -7.15 -0.04
N PHE A 51 -12.70 -7.58 -1.30
CA PHE A 51 -12.04 -6.97 -2.45
C PHE A 51 -12.37 -5.47 -2.57
N THR A 52 -13.66 -5.12 -2.50
CA THR A 52 -14.10 -3.73 -2.58
C THR A 52 -13.50 -2.89 -1.45
N ALA A 53 -13.53 -3.39 -0.21
CA ALA A 53 -12.96 -2.70 0.94
C ALA A 53 -11.43 -2.48 0.78
N ILE A 54 -10.69 -3.48 0.29
CA ILE A 54 -9.25 -3.33 0.06
C ILE A 54 -8.99 -2.28 -1.04
N LYS A 55 -9.74 -2.34 -2.14
CA LYS A 55 -9.59 -1.38 -3.25
C LYS A 55 -9.89 0.05 -2.83
N GLU A 56 -10.92 0.27 -2.01
CA GLU A 56 -11.25 1.58 -1.47
C GLU A 56 -10.11 2.13 -0.60
N ARG A 57 -9.54 1.32 0.30
CA ARG A 57 -8.42 1.76 1.13
C ARG A 57 -7.18 2.12 0.32
N VAL A 58 -6.83 1.27 -0.65
CA VAL A 58 -5.72 1.54 -1.56
C VAL A 58 -5.97 2.81 -2.37
N PHE A 59 -7.19 3.04 -2.84
CA PHE A 59 -7.53 4.24 -3.60
C PHE A 59 -7.38 5.52 -2.76
N CYS A 60 -7.84 5.50 -1.50
CA CYS A 60 -7.83 6.68 -0.64
C CYS A 60 -6.46 6.95 0.02
N SER A 61 -5.68 5.91 0.26
CA SER A 61 -4.45 6.01 1.07
C SER A 61 -3.21 5.37 0.48
N ASN A 62 -3.28 4.76 -0.71
CA ASN A 62 -2.21 3.91 -1.26
C ASN A 62 -1.73 2.82 -0.29
N LEU A 63 -2.56 2.46 0.70
CA LEU A 63 -2.27 1.51 1.75
C LEU A 63 -3.54 0.73 2.07
N ALA A 64 -3.40 -0.56 2.36
CA ALA A 64 -4.45 -1.35 2.99
C ALA A 64 -3.82 -2.27 4.02
N LEU A 65 -4.37 -2.23 5.24
CA LEU A 65 -4.07 -3.19 6.29
C LEU A 65 -5.20 -4.21 6.33
N TYR A 66 -4.85 -5.49 6.28
CA TYR A 66 -5.80 -6.59 6.37
C TYR A 66 -5.32 -7.62 7.39
N ARG A 67 -6.25 -8.43 7.87
CA ARG A 67 -6.01 -9.56 8.77
C ARG A 67 -6.76 -10.76 8.24
N CYS A 68 -6.05 -11.85 7.98
CA CYS A 68 -6.69 -13.14 7.75
C CYS A 68 -7.34 -13.64 9.05
N VAL A 69 -8.55 -14.17 8.98
CA VAL A 69 -9.24 -14.80 10.13
C VAL A 69 -8.40 -15.93 10.70
N LYS A 70 -7.71 -16.68 9.84
CA LYS A 70 -6.79 -17.77 10.19
C LYS A 70 -5.37 -17.50 9.67
N PRO A 71 -4.59 -16.66 10.36
CA PRO A 71 -3.26 -16.26 9.90
C PRO A 71 -2.28 -17.44 9.81
N GLU A 72 -2.44 -18.48 10.64
CA GLU A 72 -1.61 -19.68 10.66
C GLU A 72 -1.74 -20.56 9.41
N GLU A 73 -2.88 -20.50 8.72
CA GLU A 73 -3.11 -21.21 7.46
C GLU A 73 -2.63 -20.40 6.24
N THR A 74 -2.27 -19.13 6.41
CA THR A 74 -1.90 -18.23 5.30
C THR A 74 -0.46 -18.44 4.85
N THR A 75 -0.27 -18.77 3.58
CA THR A 75 1.04 -18.95 2.96
C THR A 75 1.49 -17.71 2.18
N ALA A 76 2.77 -17.66 1.81
CA ALA A 76 3.29 -16.60 0.95
C ALA A 76 2.63 -16.61 -0.44
N ALA A 77 2.23 -17.78 -0.95
CA ALA A 77 1.53 -17.90 -2.23
C ALA A 77 0.14 -17.24 -2.18
N ASP A 78 -0.58 -17.42 -1.07
CA ASP A 78 -1.90 -16.79 -0.88
C ASP A 78 -1.80 -15.27 -0.84
N VAL A 79 -0.73 -14.73 -0.24
CA VAL A 79 -0.47 -13.29 -0.22
C VAL A 79 -0.15 -12.76 -1.63
N LEU A 80 0.59 -13.51 -2.45
CA LEU A 80 0.83 -13.13 -3.85
C LEU A 80 -0.47 -13.14 -4.65
N GLU A 81 -1.34 -14.11 -4.41
CA GLU A 81 -2.63 -14.18 -5.09
C GLU A 81 -3.53 -13.01 -4.67
N LEU A 82 -3.52 -12.62 -3.39
CA LEU A 82 -4.16 -11.38 -2.94
C LEU A 82 -3.63 -10.16 -3.72
N CYS A 83 -2.31 -10.04 -3.89
CA CYS A 83 -1.70 -8.96 -4.68
C CYS A 83 -2.23 -8.97 -6.12
N HIS A 84 -2.29 -10.13 -6.77
CA HIS A 84 -2.80 -10.26 -8.13
C HIS A 84 -4.27 -9.85 -8.24
N GLN A 85 -5.12 -10.35 -7.34
CA GLN A 85 -6.55 -10.02 -7.29
C GLN A 85 -6.77 -8.50 -7.24
N VAL A 86 -6.01 -7.77 -6.43
CA VAL A 86 -6.15 -6.31 -6.30
C VAL A 86 -5.46 -5.49 -7.40
N GLY A 87 -4.75 -6.16 -8.31
CA GLY A 87 -4.09 -5.57 -9.48
C GLY A 87 -2.61 -5.23 -9.28
N LEU A 88 -1.99 -5.67 -8.18
CA LEU A 88 -0.55 -5.52 -7.92
C LEU A 88 0.22 -6.60 -8.67
N ARG A 89 0.59 -6.31 -9.92
CA ARG A 89 1.28 -7.27 -10.81
C ARG A 89 2.80 -7.23 -10.74
N ARG A 90 3.37 -6.13 -10.23
CA ARG A 90 4.81 -5.93 -10.14
C ARG A 90 5.15 -5.52 -8.72
N LEU A 91 5.73 -6.46 -7.97
CA LEU A 91 6.22 -6.21 -6.62
C LEU A 91 7.62 -5.60 -6.69
N ASP A 92 7.81 -4.51 -5.97
CA ASP A 92 9.12 -3.90 -5.84
C ASP A 92 10.06 -4.83 -5.06
N ARG A 93 11.28 -5.01 -5.57
CA ARG A 93 12.28 -5.86 -4.94
C ARG A 93 13.27 -5.00 -4.18
N GLY A 94 13.48 -5.33 -2.92
CA GLY A 94 14.46 -4.69 -2.04
C GLY A 94 15.42 -5.72 -1.45
N SER A 95 16.44 -5.26 -0.73
CA SER A 95 17.39 -6.15 -0.06
C SER A 95 16.75 -7.08 1.00
N ALA A 96 15.60 -6.68 1.54
CA ALA A 96 14.85 -7.43 2.55
C ALA A 96 13.69 -8.27 1.98
N THR A 97 13.43 -8.21 0.67
CA THR A 97 12.36 -9.00 0.05
C THR A 97 12.85 -10.41 -0.25
N ASN A 98 12.00 -11.41 -0.02
CA ASN A 98 12.25 -12.78 -0.42
C ASN A 98 12.23 -12.94 -1.96
N VAL A 99 12.44 -14.16 -2.45
CA VAL A 99 12.44 -14.48 -3.89
C VAL A 99 11.15 -14.06 -4.59
N ALA A 100 10.03 -14.04 -3.86
CA ALA A 100 8.73 -13.63 -4.36
C ALA A 100 8.48 -12.11 -4.27
N GLY A 101 9.44 -11.30 -3.79
CA GLY A 101 9.26 -9.86 -3.62
C GLY A 101 8.49 -9.46 -2.35
N LEU A 102 8.24 -10.40 -1.45
CA LEU A 102 7.55 -10.14 -0.19
C LEU A 102 8.56 -9.89 0.94
N THR A 103 8.31 -8.88 1.76
CA THR A 103 9.05 -8.68 3.01
C THR A 103 8.27 -9.32 4.15
N GLN A 104 8.89 -10.28 4.86
CA GLN A 104 8.28 -10.94 6.00
C GLN A 104 8.86 -10.37 7.30
N LEU A 105 7.99 -9.86 8.17
CA LEU A 105 8.34 -9.44 9.52
C LEU A 105 7.87 -10.50 10.50
N LYS A 106 8.80 -11.19 11.16
CA LYS A 106 8.50 -12.14 12.23
C LYS A 106 8.97 -11.57 13.55
N VAL A 107 8.02 -11.24 14.44
CA VAL A 107 8.34 -10.85 15.81
C VAL A 107 8.62 -12.12 16.61
N THR A 108 9.88 -12.40 16.90
CA THR A 108 10.27 -13.45 17.84
C THR A 108 10.32 -12.85 19.25
N GLN A 109 9.66 -13.48 20.21
CA GLN A 109 9.82 -13.16 21.62
C GLN A 109 11.17 -13.71 22.10
N SER A 110 12.25 -13.01 21.80
CA SER A 110 13.53 -13.25 22.47
C SER A 110 13.58 -12.46 23.77
N SER A 111 14.24 -12.98 24.80
CA SER A 111 14.48 -12.28 26.07
C SER A 111 15.30 -10.98 25.92
N LEU A 112 15.88 -10.74 24.74
CA LEU A 112 16.48 -9.46 24.35
C LEU A 112 15.36 -8.50 23.91
N LYS A 113 14.69 -7.89 24.90
CA LYS A 113 13.79 -6.75 24.69
C LYS A 113 14.57 -5.58 24.09
N ARG A 114 14.78 -5.54 22.78
CA ARG A 114 14.98 -4.26 22.09
C ARG A 114 13.61 -3.62 21.93
N TYR A 115 13.19 -2.98 23.01
CA TYR A 115 12.14 -1.96 22.98
C TYR A 115 12.44 -0.99 21.83
N VAL A 116 11.56 -0.92 20.84
CA VAL A 116 11.55 0.18 19.87
C VAL A 116 10.56 1.19 20.44
N PRO A 117 11.01 2.30 21.06
CA PRO A 117 10.11 3.32 21.53
C PRO A 117 9.51 4.00 20.30
N TYR A 118 8.21 3.81 20.07
CA TYR A 118 7.43 4.79 19.31
C TYR A 118 6.86 5.79 20.32
N THR A 119 7.75 6.59 20.91
CA THR A 119 7.39 7.85 21.54
C THR A 119 8.44 8.89 21.16
N SER A 120 8.35 9.37 19.91
CA SER A 120 8.85 10.69 19.58
C SER A 120 7.78 11.69 20.06
N ARG A 121 8.17 12.55 21.01
CA ARG A 121 7.38 13.69 21.49
C ARG A 121 6.96 14.63 20.36
#